data_AF-A0A3A5MDS9-F1
#
_entry.id   AF-A0A3A5MDS9-F1
#
_cell.length_a   1.000
_cell.length_b   1.000
_cell.length_c   1.000
_cell.angle_alpha   90.00
_cell.angle_beta   90.00
_cell.angle_gamma   90.00
#
_symmetry.space_group_name_H-M   'P 1'
#
loop_
_entity.id
_entity.type
_entity.pdbx_description
1 polymer ?
#
loop_
_entity_poly.entity_id
_entity_poly.type
_entity_poly.pdbx_seq_one_letter_code
_entity_poly.pdbx_strand_id
1 'polypeptide(L)'
;MANMKLTAIDPPSRSFSRWLTEEEIGQVLAHKRGWRLAPDGAVYAGKLVKKRIAPSLATLGSVALVQRWASRAAVPRSDGSGPTHMMWGIFDARTDAEIAEQVAGNTTA
;
A
#
# COMPACT_ATOMS: atom_id res chain seq x y z
N MET A 1 23.79 -16.90 4.51
CA MET A 1 22.60 -16.09 4.85
C MET A 1 22.52 -14.96 3.84
N ALA A 2 21.53 -14.97 2.94
CA ALA A 2 21.40 -13.91 1.94
C ALA A 2 21.23 -12.58 2.70
N ASN A 3 22.13 -11.62 2.45
CA ASN A 3 22.06 -10.32 3.09
C ASN A 3 20.80 -9.62 2.57
N MET A 4 19.78 -9.50 3.44
CA MET A 4 18.47 -8.98 3.06
C MET A 4 18.59 -7.50 2.71
N LYS A 5 18.76 -7.20 1.42
CA LYS A 5 18.91 -5.84 0.90
C LYS A 5 17.53 -5.21 0.75
N LEU A 6 17.15 -4.41 1.75
CA LEU A 6 15.92 -3.64 1.74
C LEU A 6 16.05 -2.42 0.82
N THR A 7 15.19 -2.31 -0.18
CA THR A 7 15.15 -1.19 -1.12
C THR A 7 14.11 -0.15 -0.70
N ALA A 8 14.38 1.12 -0.96
CA ALA A 8 13.38 2.17 -0.81
C ALA A 8 12.23 1.95 -1.81
N ILE A 9 11.04 2.36 -1.41
CA ILE A 9 9.84 2.32 -2.25
C ILE A 9 9.55 3.76 -2.67
N ASP A 10 9.64 4.02 -3.97
CA ASP A 10 9.23 5.30 -4.55
C ASP A 10 7.71 5.28 -4.80
N PRO A 11 7.04 6.44 -4.68
CA PRO A 11 5.62 6.51 -4.97
C PRO A 11 5.41 6.37 -6.49
N PRO A 12 4.29 5.79 -6.93
CA PRO A 12 3.95 5.72 -8.34
C PRO A 12 3.93 7.14 -8.95
N SER A 13 4.47 7.27 -10.17
CA SER A 13 4.42 8.52 -10.92
C SER A 13 2.97 8.98 -11.02
N ARG A 14 2.68 10.19 -10.50
CA ARG A 14 1.32 10.77 -10.42
C ARG A 14 0.62 10.74 -11.79
N SER A 15 -0.15 9.69 -12.04
CA SER A 15 -0.99 9.57 -13.22
C SER A 15 -2.42 9.80 -12.79
N PHE A 16 -2.93 11.00 -13.05
CA PHE A 16 -4.32 11.37 -12.78
C PHE A 16 -5.31 10.71 -13.75
N SER A 17 -4.81 10.01 -14.77
CA SER A 17 -5.61 9.42 -15.86
C SER A 17 -6.25 8.08 -15.50
N ARG A 18 -5.91 7.46 -14.37
CA ARG A 18 -6.47 6.17 -13.97
C ARG A 18 -6.50 5.95 -12.46
N TRP A 19 -7.28 4.96 -12.06
CA TRP A 19 -7.24 4.46 -10.69
C TRP A 19 -5.92 3.73 -10.39
N LEU A 20 -5.30 3.99 -9.24
CA LEU A 20 -4.22 3.20 -8.64
C LEU A 20 -4.69 1.76 -8.42
N THR A 21 -3.83 0.85 -8.80
CA THR A 21 -3.92 -0.58 -8.47
C THR A 21 -3.68 -0.81 -6.98
N GLU A 22 -4.00 -2.00 -6.49
CA GLU A 22 -3.71 -2.39 -5.10
C GLU A 22 -2.20 -2.30 -4.81
N GLU A 23 -1.36 -2.72 -5.76
CA GLU A 23 0.08 -2.59 -5.61
C GLU A 23 0.52 -1.12 -5.44
N GLU A 24 -0.01 -0.21 -6.27
CA GLU A 24 0.30 1.22 -6.20
C GLU A 24 -0.23 1.87 -4.91
N ILE A 25 -1.40 1.44 -4.41
CA ILE A 25 -1.90 1.87 -3.10
C ILE A 25 -0.93 1.43 -2.00
N GLY A 26 -0.47 0.17 -2.05
CA GLY A 26 0.55 -0.35 -1.15
C GLY A 26 1.87 0.41 -1.24
N GLN A 27 2.29 0.80 -2.45
CA GLN A 27 3.49 1.61 -2.67
C GLN A 27 3.37 2.98 -2.02
N VAL A 28 2.24 3.68 -2.19
CA VAL A 28 2.07 5.00 -1.57
C VAL A 28 2.03 4.89 -0.05
N LEU A 29 1.35 3.88 0.51
CA LEU A 29 1.30 3.67 1.96
C LEU A 29 2.69 3.35 2.53
N ALA A 30 3.41 2.43 1.90
CA ALA A 30 4.76 2.06 2.30
C ALA A 30 5.74 3.24 2.18
N HIS A 31 5.62 4.04 1.12
CA HIS A 31 6.42 5.24 0.92
C HIS A 31 6.19 6.28 2.03
N LYS A 32 4.93 6.61 2.34
CA LYS A 32 4.57 7.55 3.41
C LYS A 32 5.13 7.15 4.78
N ARG A 33 5.21 5.84 5.03
CA ARG A 33 5.72 5.26 6.28
C ARG A 33 7.23 5.00 6.31
N GLY A 34 7.94 5.26 5.21
CA GLY A 34 9.36 4.96 5.10
C GLY A 34 9.68 3.46 5.15
N TRP A 35 8.70 2.62 4.81
CA TRP A 35 8.88 1.17 4.71
C TRP A 35 9.68 0.80 3.46
N ARG A 36 10.13 -0.46 3.41
CA ARG A 36 11.06 -0.94 2.40
C ARG A 36 10.66 -2.29 1.85
N LEU A 37 11.04 -2.51 0.60
CA LEU A 37 10.80 -3.77 -0.09
C LEU A 37 11.99 -4.70 0.11
N ALA A 38 11.69 -5.97 0.37
CA ALA A 38 12.67 -7.04 0.37
C ALA A 38 12.77 -7.68 -1.03
N PRO A 39 13.83 -8.46 -1.32
CA PRO A 39 14.02 -9.08 -2.64
C PRO A 39 12.91 -10.07 -3.04
N ASP A 40 12.19 -10.61 -2.05
CA ASP A 40 11.04 -11.51 -2.21
C ASP A 40 9.70 -10.75 -2.37
N GLY A 41 9.73 -9.41 -2.41
CA GLY A 41 8.55 -8.55 -2.55
C GLY A 41 7.84 -8.21 -1.24
N ALA A 42 8.31 -8.71 -0.10
CA ALA A 42 7.72 -8.41 1.20
C ALA A 42 8.04 -6.99 1.66
N VAL A 43 7.11 -6.38 2.41
CA VAL A 43 7.21 -5.00 2.90
C VAL A 43 7.64 -5.00 4.36
N TYR A 44 8.62 -4.17 4.70
CA TYR A 44 9.27 -4.12 6.02
C TYR A 44 9.31 -2.72 6.61
N ALA A 45 9.19 -2.64 7.94
CA ALA A 45 9.37 -1.41 8.73
C ALA A 45 10.85 -1.00 8.79
N GLY A 46 11.31 -0.33 7.74
CA GLY A 46 12.61 0.36 7.68
C GLY A 46 13.86 -0.54 7.81
N LYS A 47 15.02 0.11 7.91
CA LYS A 47 16.36 -0.56 7.90
C LYS A 47 16.71 -1.22 9.24
N LEU A 48 16.22 -0.66 10.36
CA LEU A 48 16.63 -1.03 11.72
C LEU A 48 15.73 -2.10 12.35
N VAL A 49 14.41 -1.90 12.27
CA VAL A 49 13.45 -2.77 12.96
C VAL A 49 13.26 -4.09 12.21
N LYS A 50 13.41 -4.09 10.88
CA LYS A 50 13.25 -5.29 10.01
C LYS A 50 12.00 -6.11 10.34
N LYS A 51 10.93 -5.47 10.81
CA LYS A 51 9.64 -6.12 11.06
C LYS A 51 8.88 -6.22 9.74
N ARG A 52 8.44 -7.43 9.39
CA ARG A 52 7.58 -7.64 8.22
C ARG A 52 6.20 -7.03 8.49
N ILE A 53 5.74 -6.19 7.58
CA ILE A 53 4.43 -5.54 7.62
C ILE A 53 3.44 -6.25 6.71
N ALA A 54 3.87 -6.59 5.49
CA ALA A 54 3.03 -7.27 4.51
C ALA A 54 3.85 -8.29 3.71
N PRO A 55 3.22 -9.37 3.22
CA PRO A 55 3.86 -10.33 2.34
C PRO A 55 4.10 -9.75 0.93
N SER A 56 3.33 -8.74 0.51
CA SER A 56 3.54 -8.01 -0.73
C SER A 56 2.89 -6.61 -0.69
N LEU A 57 3.27 -5.74 -1.63
CA LEU A 57 2.62 -4.44 -1.84
C LEU A 57 1.15 -4.57 -2.24
N ALA A 58 0.81 -5.56 -3.07
CA ALA A 58 -0.57 -5.84 -3.46
C ALA A 58 -1.43 -6.23 -2.26
N THR A 59 -0.94 -7.12 -1.39
CA THR A 59 -1.64 -7.49 -0.14
C THR A 59 -1.83 -6.26 0.76
N LEU A 60 -0.81 -5.42 0.88
CA LEU A 60 -0.89 -4.19 1.67
C LEU A 60 -1.99 -3.25 1.14
N GLY A 61 -2.05 -3.05 -0.19
CA GLY A 61 -3.06 -2.18 -0.78
C GLY A 61 -4.47 -2.77 -0.77
N SER A 62 -4.61 -4.09 -0.92
CA SER A 62 -5.89 -4.79 -0.79
C SER A 62 -6.47 -4.59 0.62
N VAL A 63 -5.65 -4.79 1.65
CA VAL A 63 -6.05 -4.54 3.05
C VAL A 63 -6.37 -3.07 3.28
N ALA A 64 -5.58 -2.15 2.71
CA ALA A 64 -5.87 -0.72 2.80
C ALA A 64 -7.23 -0.35 2.18
N LEU A 65 -7.68 -1.05 1.14
CA LEU A 65 -9.02 -0.86 0.57
C LEU A 65 -10.11 -1.48 1.45
N VAL A 66 -9.93 -2.72 1.92
CA VAL A 66 -10.88 -3.42 2.80
C VAL A 66 -11.12 -2.62 4.09
N GLN A 67 -10.03 -2.12 4.68
CA GLN A 67 -10.04 -1.34 5.92
C GLN A 67 -10.35 0.15 5.70
N ARG A 68 -10.64 0.56 4.46
CA ARG A 68 -10.94 1.95 4.06
C ARG A 68 -9.85 2.96 4.42
N TRP A 69 -8.59 2.54 4.53
CA TRP A 69 -7.44 3.43 4.61
C TRP A 69 -7.14 4.10 3.26
N ALA A 70 -7.53 3.45 2.17
CA ALA A 70 -7.59 4.04 0.85
C ALA A 70 -9.03 3.98 0.32
N SER A 71 -9.47 5.05 -0.35
CA SER A 71 -10.77 5.08 -1.02
C SER A 71 -10.60 5.04 -2.54
N ARG A 72 -11.35 4.16 -3.22
CA ARG A 72 -11.50 4.12 -4.68
C ARG A 72 -12.98 3.95 -5.03
N ALA A 73 -13.40 4.45 -6.20
CA ALA A 73 -14.73 4.15 -6.72
C ALA A 73 -14.88 2.63 -6.96
N ALA A 74 -16.02 2.06 -6.60
CA ALA A 74 -16.28 0.61 -6.70
C ALA A 74 -16.37 0.10 -8.16
N VAL A 75 -16.54 1.00 -9.13
CA VAL A 75 -16.70 0.67 -10.55
C VAL A 75 -15.93 1.71 -11.38
N PRO A 76 -15.19 1.32 -12.43
CA PRO A 76 -14.76 2.25 -13.46
C PRO A 76 -16.03 2.74 -14.17
N ARG A 77 -16.64 3.83 -13.70
CA ARG A 77 -17.64 4.52 -14.51
C ARG A 77 -16.87 5.16 -15.67
N SER A 78 -17.07 4.52 -16.81
CA SER A 78 -17.00 5.03 -18.18
C SER A 78 -16.80 6.53 -18.28
N ASP A 79 -15.92 6.93 -19.21
CA ASP A 79 -15.73 8.27 -19.82
C ASP A 79 -14.85 9.33 -19.14
N GLY A 80 -14.21 9.03 -18.01
CA GLY A 80 -13.27 9.99 -17.41
C GLY A 80 -13.93 11.28 -16.89
N SER A 81 -15.26 11.32 -16.81
CA SER A 81 -16.05 12.45 -16.31
C SER A 81 -16.89 12.05 -15.09
N GLY A 82 -16.26 11.40 -14.11
CA GLY A 82 -16.75 11.33 -12.72
C GLY A 82 -16.06 12.39 -11.86
N PRO A 83 -16.64 12.83 -10.71
CA PRO A 83 -16.41 14.13 -10.10
C PRO A 83 -14.92 14.49 -10.04
N THR A 84 -14.59 15.54 -10.79
CA THR A 84 -13.29 16.06 -11.23
C THR A 84 -12.21 16.23 -10.16
N HIS A 85 -12.47 16.00 -8.87
CA HIS A 85 -11.49 16.26 -7.81
C HIS A 85 -11.61 15.33 -6.58
N MET A 86 -12.11 14.09 -6.70
CA MET A 86 -11.90 13.10 -5.63
C MET A 86 -10.45 12.60 -5.68
N MET A 87 -9.59 13.52 -5.22
CA MET A 87 -8.20 13.30 -4.90
C MET A 87 -8.09 12.08 -3.99
N TRP A 88 -7.20 11.16 -4.33
CA TRP A 88 -6.83 10.00 -3.52
C TRP A 88 -6.71 10.35 -2.04
N GLY A 89 -7.67 9.91 -1.24
CA GLY A 89 -7.57 9.94 0.22
C GLY A 89 -6.93 8.65 0.70
N ILE A 90 -5.60 8.61 0.84
CA ILE A 90 -4.96 7.61 1.70
C ILE A 90 -4.96 8.20 3.11
N PHE A 91 -5.96 7.77 3.89
CA PHE A 91 -6.19 8.12 5.28
C PHE A 91 -5.30 7.24 6.14
N ASP A 92 -4.19 7.81 6.58
CA ASP A 92 -3.19 7.10 7.36
C ASP A 92 -3.30 7.47 8.84
N ALA A 93 -4.32 6.92 9.52
CA ALA A 93 -4.59 7.17 10.95
C ALA A 93 -4.20 5.99 11.86
N ARG A 94 -3.51 4.97 11.34
CA ARG A 94 -3.24 3.70 12.06
C ARG A 94 -1.76 3.54 12.40
N THR A 95 -1.44 2.78 13.44
CA THR A 95 -0.04 2.47 13.77
C THR A 95 0.49 1.32 12.89
N ASP A 96 1.81 1.27 12.71
CA ASP A 96 2.47 0.18 11.96
C ASP A 96 2.17 -1.21 12.54
N ALA A 97 1.93 -1.29 13.85
CA ALA A 97 1.56 -2.52 14.54
C ALA A 97 0.14 -2.98 14.16
N GLU A 98 -0.85 -2.09 14.26
CA GLU A 98 -2.22 -2.39 13.86
C GLU A 98 -2.32 -2.77 12.38
N ILE A 99 -1.55 -2.10 11.51
CA ILE A 99 -1.52 -2.43 10.09
C ILE A 99 -0.98 -3.84 9.88
N ALA A 100 0.13 -4.19 10.54
CA ALA A 100 0.70 -5.54 10.43
C ALA A 100 -0.27 -6.62 10.93
N GLU A 101 -1.02 -6.37 12.00
CA GLU A 101 -2.03 -7.30 12.51
C GLU A 101 -3.18 -7.49 11.53
N GLN A 102 -3.72 -6.40 10.96
CA GLN A 102 -4.80 -6.48 9.97
C GLN A 102 -4.35 -7.16 8.67
N VAL A 103 -3.12 -6.89 8.23
CA VAL A 103 -2.56 -7.55 7.05
C VAL A 103 -2.32 -9.04 7.29
N ALA A 104 -1.85 -9.41 8.48
CA ALA A 104 -1.70 -10.82 8.86
C ALA A 104 -3.06 -11.54 8.91
N GLY A 105 -4.08 -10.94 9.51
CA GLY A 105 -5.43 -11.52 9.58
C GLY A 105 -6.09 -11.72 8.22
N ASN A 106 -5.88 -10.80 7.28
CA ASN A 106 -6.47 -10.83 5.95
C ASN A 106 -5.73 -11.75 4.95
N THR A 107 -4.57 -12.32 5.32
CA THR A 107 -3.85 -13.31 4.50
C THR A 107 -4.45 -14.73 4.64
N THR A 108 -5.38 -14.92 5.59
CA THR A 108 -5.99 -16.21 5.95
C THR A 108 -7.43 -16.40 5.46
N ALA A 109 -7.95 -15.49 4.64
CA ALA A 109 -9.31 -15.53 4.11
C ALA A 109 -9.34 -15.88 2.62
#